data_AF-A0A450YTL4-F1
#
_entry.id   AF-A0A450YTL4-F1
#
_cell.length_a   1.000
_cell.length_b   1.000
_cell.length_c   1.000
_cell.angle_alpha   90.00
_cell.angle_beta   90.00
_cell.angle_gamma   90.00
#
_symmetry.space_group_name_H-M   'P 1'
#
loop_
_entity.id
_entity.type
_entity.pdbx_description
1 polymer ?
#
loop_
_entity_poly.entity_id
_entity_poly.type
_entity_poly.pdbx_seq_one_letter_code
_entity_poly.pdbx_strand_id
1 'polypeptide(L)'
;MLFFITLNFNHKVLYAPGDFGDGKHFLAVLGGDYIEGKGKVDSLKSFWKPDGKNVDRENEKIIHDWMTRNGLNLSSISAFLYSRDEQYSKFRKKAIDDLGITGGDHNETHEFS
;
A
#
# COMPACT_ATOMS: atom_id res chain seq x y z
N MET A 1 43.41 16.24 27.47
CA MET A 1 42.45 15.83 26.43
C MET A 1 42.24 14.33 26.53
N LEU A 2 41.16 13.90 27.18
CA LEU A 2 40.75 12.49 27.24
C LEU A 2 39.43 12.39 26.49
N PHE A 3 39.54 11.84 25.29
CA PHE A 3 38.47 11.56 24.34
C PHE A 3 37.52 10.54 25.00
N PHE A 4 36.21 10.83 25.02
CA PHE A 4 35.21 10.01 25.71
C PHE A 4 35.16 8.57 25.16
N ILE A 5 35.63 7.61 25.98
CA ILE A 5 35.36 6.18 25.79
C ILE A 5 34.18 5.81 26.68
N THR A 6 33.03 5.55 26.06
CA THR A 6 32.01 4.52 26.36
C THR A 6 30.66 4.92 25.76
N LEU A 7 30.61 5.05 24.43
CA LEU A 7 29.33 4.97 23.72
C LEU A 7 28.92 3.50 23.68
N ASN A 8 27.90 3.20 24.47
CA ASN A 8 27.14 1.97 24.47
C ASN A 8 26.55 1.75 23.08
N PHE A 9 27.18 0.90 22.27
CA PHE A 9 26.66 0.49 20.97
C PHE A 9 25.47 -0.46 21.17
N ASN A 10 24.31 0.13 21.45
CA ASN A 10 23.04 -0.54 21.23
C ASN A 10 22.92 -0.77 19.71
N HIS A 11 23.09 -2.02 19.27
CA HIS A 11 23.16 -2.48 17.87
C HIS A 11 21.84 -2.37 17.10
N LYS A 12 20.96 -1.45 17.48
CA LYS A 12 19.83 -1.05 16.64
C LYS A 12 20.36 -0.17 15.51
N VAL A 13 21.02 -0.82 14.55
CA VAL A 13 21.17 -0.44 13.14
C VAL A 13 20.95 1.06 12.88
N LEU A 14 22.04 1.82 12.99
CA LEU A 14 22.12 3.19 12.50
C LEU A 14 22.13 3.14 10.97
N TYR A 15 20.95 3.17 10.35
CA TYR A 15 20.83 3.51 8.93
C TYR A 15 21.08 5.02 8.78
N ALA A 16 22.06 5.39 7.96
CA ALA A 16 22.25 6.78 7.58
C ALA A 16 21.12 7.21 6.63
N PRO A 17 20.66 8.48 6.65
CA PRO A 17 19.60 8.95 5.75
C PRO A 17 19.90 8.72 4.26
N GLY A 18 21.18 8.66 3.86
CA GLY A 18 21.61 8.37 2.50
C GLY A 18 21.60 6.90 2.08
N ASP A 19 21.38 5.98 3.03
CA ASP A 19 21.28 4.53 2.76
C ASP A 19 19.86 4.13 2.29
N PHE A 20 18.90 5.05 2.43
CA PHE A 20 17.57 4.93 1.83
C PHE A 20 17.63 5.51 0.42
N GLY A 21 17.94 4.65 -0.56
CA GLY A 21 17.63 4.94 -1.96
C GLY A 21 16.13 5.25 -2.06
N ASP A 22 15.80 6.44 -2.54
CA ASP A 22 14.47 7.08 -2.58
C ASP A 22 13.91 7.60 -1.24
N GLY A 23 13.97 8.93 -1.09
CA GLY A 23 13.46 9.69 0.06
C GLY A 23 11.94 9.55 0.33
N LYS A 24 11.21 8.82 -0.51
CA LYS A 24 9.80 8.47 -0.27
C LYS A 24 9.64 7.48 0.89
N HIS A 25 10.57 6.53 1.03
CA HIS A 25 10.51 5.51 2.09
C HIS A 25 10.83 6.07 3.48
N PHE A 26 11.73 7.06 3.55
CA PHE A 26 12.14 7.71 4.80
C PHE A 26 10.99 8.51 5.44
N LEU A 27 10.21 9.23 4.63
CA LEU A 27 9.03 9.99 5.11
C LEU A 27 7.90 9.06 5.57
N ALA A 28 7.73 7.89 4.94
CA ALA A 28 6.73 6.90 5.37
C ALA A 28 7.04 6.28 6.75
N VAL A 29 8.32 6.18 7.12
CA VAL A 29 8.76 5.64 8.41
C VAL A 29 8.62 6.67 9.55
N LEU A 30 8.88 7.96 9.28
CA LEU A 30 8.77 9.02 10.28
C LEU A 30 7.37 9.62 10.42
N GLY A 31 6.59 9.60 9.33
CA GLY A 31 5.32 10.33 9.23
C GLY A 31 4.06 9.55 9.57
N GLY A 32 4.13 8.22 9.75
CA GLY A 32 2.96 7.39 10.11
C GLY A 32 1.75 7.46 9.16
N ASP A 33 1.81 8.24 8.09
CA ASP A 33 0.70 8.54 7.20
C ASP A 33 1.24 8.84 5.80
N TYR A 34 0.43 8.49 4.80
CA TYR A 34 0.73 8.43 3.36
C TYR A 34 1.59 7.26 2.88
N ILE A 35 0.97 6.07 2.94
CA ILE A 35 1.26 5.04 1.94
C ILE A 35 0.62 5.48 0.62
N GLU A 36 1.44 5.70 -0.40
CA GLU A 36 1.14 5.98 -1.83
C GLU A 36 0.27 4.86 -2.46
N GLY A 37 -0.92 4.65 -1.92
CA GLY A 37 -1.76 3.48 -2.16
C GLY A 37 -2.99 3.38 -1.27
N LYS A 38 -3.09 4.18 -0.20
CA LYS A 38 -4.29 4.24 0.66
C LYS A 38 -5.54 4.62 -0.16
N GLY A 39 -5.49 5.71 -0.93
CA GLY A 39 -6.61 6.12 -1.80
C GLY A 39 -6.94 5.13 -2.92
N LYS A 40 -5.92 4.48 -3.50
CA LYS A 40 -6.12 3.44 -4.53
C LYS A 40 -6.78 2.19 -3.96
N VAL A 41 -6.32 1.72 -2.80
CA VAL A 41 -6.95 0.58 -2.09
C VAL A 41 -8.37 0.93 -1.63
N ASP A 42 -8.63 2.17 -1.22
CA ASP A 42 -9.98 2.62 -0.86
C ASP A 42 -10.92 2.59 -2.07
N SER A 43 -10.39 2.82 -3.28
CA SER A 43 -11.17 2.70 -4.52
C SER A 43 -11.50 1.25 -4.85
N LEU A 44 -10.59 0.30 -4.60
CA LEU A 44 -10.88 -1.13 -4.71
C LEU A 44 -11.91 -1.60 -3.67
N LYS A 45 -11.88 -1.03 -2.45
CA LYS A 45 -12.91 -1.29 -1.43
C LYS A 45 -14.27 -0.72 -1.83
N SER A 46 -14.30 0.49 -2.36
CA SER A 46 -15.52 1.11 -2.88
C SER A 46 -16.05 0.37 -4.10
N PHE A 47 -15.19 -0.19 -4.95
CA PHE A 47 -15.63 -1.07 -6.03
C PHE A 47 -16.33 -2.32 -5.48
N TRP A 48 -15.77 -2.97 -4.45
CA TRP A 48 -16.42 -4.12 -3.80
C TRP A 48 -17.72 -3.75 -3.07
N LYS A 49 -17.77 -2.56 -2.46
CA LYS A 49 -18.90 -2.04 -1.69
C LYS A 49 -19.17 -0.58 -2.08
N PRO A 50 -19.93 -0.31 -3.15
CA PRO A 50 -20.14 1.05 -3.63
C PRO A 50 -20.85 1.93 -2.59
N ASP A 51 -21.81 1.36 -1.86
CA ASP A 51 -22.52 2.04 -0.76
C ASP A 51 -21.75 1.99 0.58
N GLY A 52 -20.56 1.39 0.61
CA GLY A 52 -19.77 1.12 1.82
C GLY A 52 -20.39 0.10 2.80
N LYS A 53 -21.66 -0.27 2.62
CA LYS A 53 -22.40 -1.18 3.50
C LYS A 53 -22.70 -2.53 2.85
N ASN A 54 -23.32 -2.48 1.67
CA ASN A 54 -23.74 -3.69 0.96
C ASN A 54 -22.65 -4.13 -0.02
N VAL A 55 -22.44 -5.44 -0.07
CA VAL A 55 -21.57 -6.05 -1.09
C VAL A 55 -22.32 -6.08 -2.40
N ASP A 56 -21.70 -5.53 -3.43
CA ASP A 56 -22.16 -5.72 -4.80
C ASP A 56 -21.71 -7.11 -5.27
N ARG A 57 -22.67 -8.00 -5.60
CA ARG A 57 -22.37 -9.39 -5.96
C ARG A 57 -21.65 -9.51 -7.29
N GLU A 58 -21.87 -8.59 -8.23
CA GLU A 58 -21.19 -8.61 -9.52
C GLU A 58 -19.73 -8.20 -9.34
N ASN A 59 -19.48 -7.13 -8.59
CA ASN A 59 -18.13 -6.66 -8.29
C ASN A 59 -17.37 -7.65 -7.39
N GLU A 60 -18.05 -8.28 -6.43
CA GLU A 60 -17.48 -9.36 -5.63
C GLU A 60 -16.97 -10.50 -6.52
N LYS A 61 -17.80 -10.94 -7.48
CA LYS A 61 -17.42 -12.00 -8.42
C LYS A 61 -16.23 -11.57 -9.29
N ILE A 62 -16.20 -10.32 -9.77
CA ILE A 62 -15.08 -9.79 -10.56
C ILE A 62 -13.77 -9.83 -9.76
N ILE A 63 -13.78 -9.37 -8.51
CA ILE A 63 -12.60 -9.41 -7.63
C ILE A 63 -12.20 -10.86 -7.35
N HIS A 64 -13.15 -11.74 -7.05
CA HIS A 64 -12.89 -13.15 -6.79
C HIS A 64 -12.27 -13.88 -7.99
N ASP A 65 -12.82 -13.66 -9.19
CA ASP A 65 -12.31 -14.24 -10.44
C ASP A 65 -10.91 -13.70 -10.76
N TRP A 66 -10.67 -12.42 -10.49
CA TRP A 66 -9.33 -11.84 -10.59
C TRP A 66 -8.37 -12.47 -9.58
N MET A 67 -8.76 -12.62 -8.30
CA MET A 67 -7.96 -13.27 -7.26
C MET A 67 -7.60 -14.70 -7.64
N THR A 68 -8.57 -15.47 -8.13
CA THR A 68 -8.37 -16.87 -8.55
C THR A 68 -7.36 -16.97 -9.71
N ARG A 69 -7.48 -16.11 -10.73
CA ARG A 69 -6.52 -16.05 -11.84
C ARG A 69 -5.09 -15.67 -11.41
N ASN A 70 -4.95 -14.97 -10.29
CA ASN A 70 -3.66 -14.55 -9.75
C ASN A 70 -3.17 -15.45 -8.59
N GLY A 71 -3.79 -16.64 -8.39
CA GLY A 71 -3.33 -17.63 -7.42
C GLY A 71 -3.75 -17.38 -5.97
N LEU A 72 -4.75 -16.52 -5.73
CA LEU A 72 -5.27 -16.15 -4.41
C LEU A 72 -6.58 -16.88 -4.06
N ASN A 73 -6.78 -18.09 -4.57
CA ASN A 73 -8.04 -18.84 -4.53
C ASN A 73 -8.52 -19.24 -3.11
N LEU A 74 -7.63 -19.30 -2.12
CA LEU A 74 -7.97 -19.66 -0.74
C LEU A 74 -8.20 -18.43 0.15
N SER A 75 -7.92 -17.23 -0.35
CA SER A 75 -8.01 -16.00 0.43
C SER A 75 -9.41 -15.39 0.31
N SER A 76 -10.00 -14.98 1.43
CA SER A 76 -11.23 -14.19 1.38
C SER A 76 -10.95 -12.79 0.83
N ILE A 77 -11.92 -12.21 0.12
CA ILE A 77 -11.83 -10.83 -0.40
C ILE A 77 -11.57 -9.85 0.75
N SER A 78 -12.21 -10.05 1.90
CA SER A 78 -11.96 -9.22 3.09
C SER A 78 -10.52 -9.33 3.59
N ALA A 79 -9.95 -10.54 3.66
CA ALA A 79 -8.54 -10.71 4.02
C ALA A 79 -7.63 -10.03 3.00
N PHE A 80 -7.90 -10.19 1.72
CA PHE A 80 -7.16 -9.55 0.64
C PHE A 80 -7.20 -8.01 0.72
N LEU A 81 -8.37 -7.41 0.98
CA LEU A 81 -8.54 -5.96 1.00
C LEU A 81 -7.97 -5.29 2.26
N TYR A 82 -8.11 -5.91 3.43
CA TYR A 82 -7.76 -5.30 4.71
C TYR A 82 -6.43 -5.78 5.30
N SER A 83 -5.82 -6.81 4.74
CA SER A 83 -4.53 -7.30 5.25
C SER A 83 -3.40 -6.29 5.00
N ARG A 84 -2.52 -6.18 6.01
CA ARG A 84 -1.29 -5.38 5.98
C ARG A 84 -0.12 -6.08 5.29
N ASP A 85 -0.33 -7.29 4.76
CA ASP A 85 0.68 -8.03 4.03
C ASP A 85 1.15 -7.25 2.78
N GLU A 86 2.46 -7.14 2.62
CA GLU A 86 3.08 -6.46 1.49
C GLU A 86 2.76 -7.14 0.16
N GLN A 87 2.66 -8.48 0.14
CA GLN A 87 2.26 -9.24 -1.04
C GLN A 87 0.86 -8.83 -1.49
N TYR A 88 -0.09 -8.75 -0.56
CA TYR A 88 -1.43 -8.28 -0.87
C TYR A 88 -1.44 -6.81 -1.29
N SER A 89 -0.53 -5.99 -0.81
CA SER A 89 -0.38 -4.61 -1.31
C SER A 89 -0.06 -4.58 -2.81
N LYS A 90 0.87 -5.43 -3.26
CA LYS A 90 1.24 -5.54 -4.69
C LYS A 90 0.07 -6.07 -5.52
N PHE A 91 -0.61 -7.11 -5.04
CA PHE A 91 -1.80 -7.64 -5.72
C PHE A 91 -2.96 -6.64 -5.77
N ARG A 92 -3.20 -5.85 -4.72
CA ARG A 92 -4.25 -4.80 -4.76
C ARG A 92 -3.96 -3.74 -5.80
N LYS A 93 -2.70 -3.27 -5.90
CA LYS A 93 -2.29 -2.33 -6.95
C LYS A 93 -2.53 -2.94 -8.34
N LYS A 94 -2.07 -4.17 -8.56
CA LYS A 94 -2.29 -4.90 -9.82
C LYS A 94 -3.78 -5.08 -10.14
N ALA A 95 -4.62 -5.38 -9.14
CA ALA A 95 -6.05 -5.53 -9.34
C ALA A 95 -6.71 -4.22 -9.79
N ILE A 96 -6.29 -3.10 -9.22
CA ILE A 96 -6.79 -1.77 -9.57
C ILE A 96 -6.45 -1.45 -11.03
N ASP A 97 -5.21 -1.71 -11.43
CA ASP A 97 -4.76 -1.47 -12.81
C ASP A 97 -5.45 -2.41 -13.81
N ASP A 98 -5.50 -3.72 -13.52
CA ASP A 98 -6.10 -4.75 -14.40
C ASP A 98 -7.61 -4.57 -14.56
N LEU A 99 -8.31 -4.13 -13.50
CA LEU A 99 -9.75 -3.92 -13.50
C LEU A 99 -10.13 -2.50 -13.95
N GLY A 100 -9.15 -1.63 -14.20
CA GLY A 100 -9.38 -0.24 -14.60
C GLY A 100 -10.13 0.57 -13.53
N ILE A 101 -9.93 0.26 -12.24
CA ILE A 101 -10.59 0.96 -11.15
C ILE A 101 -9.89 2.30 -10.97
N THR A 102 -10.47 3.35 -11.54
CA THR A 102 -9.96 4.71 -11.35
C THR A 102 -10.29 5.14 -9.92
N GLY A 103 -9.33 4.96 -9.01
CA GLY A 103 -9.34 5.75 -7.80
C GLY A 103 -9.14 7.19 -8.17
N GLY A 104 -9.93 8.10 -7.59
CA GLY A 104 -9.81 9.52 -7.86
C GLY A 104 -8.39 10.01 -7.61
N ASP A 105 -7.56 10.00 -8.64
CA ASP A 105 -6.28 10.68 -8.70
C ASP A 105 -6.60 12.17 -8.74
N HIS A 106 -6.80 12.75 -7.55
CA HIS A 106 -6.69 14.18 -7.41
C HIS A 106 -5.21 14.56 -7.54
N ASN A 107 -4.86 14.97 -8.77
CA ASN A 107 -3.77 15.85 -9.16
C ASN A 107 -2.34 15.47 -8.79
N GLU A 108 -1.66 14.82 -9.74
CA GLU A 108 -0.28 15.22 -10.08
C GLU A 108 -0.34 16.16 -11.30
N THR A 109 -0.74 17.41 -11.06
CA THR A 109 -0.44 18.50 -12.00
C THR A 109 1.07 18.70 -11.97
N HIS A 110 1.76 18.09 -12.94
CA HIS A 110 3.08 18.47 -13.38
C HIS A 110 3.04 19.94 -13.86
N GLU A 111 3.24 20.90 -12.95
CA GLU A 111 3.70 22.24 -13.32
C GLU A 111 5.22 22.27 -13.12
N PHE A 112 5.93 21.94 -14.19
CA PHE A 112 7.28 22.47 -14.40
C PHE A 112 7.11 23.94 -14.84
N SER A 113 7.67 24.87 -14.08
CA SER A 113 8.05 26.21 -14.54
C SER A 113 9.35 26.61 -13.86
#